data_AF-A0A7C6S4V7-F1
#
_entry.id   AF-A0A7C6S4V7-F1
#
_cell.length_a   1.000
_cell.length_b   1.000
_cell.length_c   1.000
_cell.angle_alpha   90.00
_cell.angle_beta   90.00
_cell.angle_gamma   90.00
#
_symmetry.space_group_name_H-M   'P 1'
#
loop_
_entity.id
_entity.type
_entity.pdbx_description
1 polymer ?
#
loop_
_entity_poly.entity_id
_entity_poly.type
_entity_poly.pdbx_seq_one_letter_code
_entity_poly.pdbx_strand_id
1 'polypeptide(L)' 'YLSRMLNKFPNPETALAAYNAGEGNVSSWLKKPQYSKDGKTLDNIPFQETSDYIKKINKNYKIYKIRAR' A
#
# COMPACT_ATOMS: atom_id res chain seq x y z
N TYR A 1 -7.04 -12.15 -6.12
CA TYR A 1 -6.38 -11.80 -4.85
C TYR A 1 -6.35 -10.29 -4.61
N LEU A 2 -5.89 -9.46 -5.56
CA LEU A 2 -5.86 -7.99 -5.40
C LEU A 2 -7.21 -7.35 -5.05
N SER A 3 -8.31 -7.74 -5.71
CA SER A 3 -9.67 -7.27 -5.37
C SER A 3 -10.04 -7.54 -3.90
N ARG A 4 -9.58 -8.66 -3.32
CA ARG A 4 -9.77 -8.95 -1.89
C ARG A 4 -9.05 -7.95 -1.00
N MET A 5 -7.84 -7.53 -1.38
CA MET A 5 -7.08 -6.52 -0.62
C MET A 5 -7.72 -5.14 -0.73
N LEU A 6 -8.19 -4.76 -1.92
CA LEU A 6 -8.89 -3.49 -2.14
C LEU A 6 -10.21 -3.40 -1.35
N ASN A 7 -10.91 -4.52 -1.16
CA ASN A 7 -12.10 -4.55 -0.32
C ASN A 7 -11.78 -4.55 1.19
N LYS A 8 -10.65 -5.13 1.58
CA LYS A 8 -10.26 -5.27 2.99
C LYS A 8 -9.65 -3.98 3.56
N PHE A 9 -8.81 -3.30 2.78
CA PHE A 9 -8.09 -2.10 3.22
C PHE A 9 -8.70 -0.86 2.55
N PRO A 10 -9.11 0.15 3.34
CA PRO A 10 -9.80 1.34 2.80
C PRO A 10 -8.88 2.21 1.94
N ASN A 11 -7.56 2.15 2.17
CA ASN A 11 -6.57 2.87 1.39
C ASN A 11 -6.00 1.95 0.28
N PRO A 12 -6.07 2.36 -1.00
CA PRO A 12 -5.56 1.56 -2.11
C PRO A 12 -4.06 1.26 -2.06
N GLU A 13 -3.22 2.18 -1.56
CA GLU A 13 -1.79 1.93 -1.40
C GLU A 13 -1.53 0.91 -0.29
N THR A 14 -2.26 0.97 0.82
CA THR A 14 -2.24 -0.07 1.88
C THR A 14 -2.66 -1.44 1.32
N ALA A 15 -3.69 -1.48 0.46
CA ALA A 15 -4.12 -2.71 -0.19
C ALA A 15 -3.04 -3.29 -1.12
N LEU A 16 -2.37 -2.44 -1.89
CA LEU A 16 -1.26 -2.85 -2.76
C LEU A 16 -0.04 -3.32 -1.95
N ALA A 17 0.24 -2.69 -0.82
CA ALA A 17 1.27 -3.15 0.10
C ALA A 17 0.92 -4.53 0.67
N ALA A 18 -0.35 -4.78 1.00
CA ALA A 18 -0.82 -6.08 1.47
C ALA A 18 -0.77 -7.16 0.39
N TYR A 19 -1.00 -6.77 -0.87
CA TYR A 19 -0.85 -7.67 -2.02
C TYR A 19 0.61 -8.14 -2.19
N ASN A 20 1.59 -7.26 -1.96
CA ASN A 20 3.02 -7.59 -2.12
C ASN A 20 3.66 -8.18 -0.85
N ALA A 21 3.46 -7.57 0.32
CA ALA A 21 4.06 -7.98 1.59
C ALA A 21 3.26 -9.03 2.36
N GLY A 22 2.03 -9.32 1.92
CA GLY A 22 1.09 -10.19 2.62
C GLY A 22 0.22 -9.44 3.64
N GLU A 23 -1.05 -9.84 3.69
CA GLU A 23 -2.10 -9.27 4.53
C GLU A 23 -1.77 -9.26 6.03
N GLY A 24 -1.11 -10.31 6.54
CA GLY A 24 -0.73 -10.41 7.95
C GLY A 24 0.32 -9.38 8.36
N ASN A 25 1.31 -9.12 7.49
CA ASN A 25 2.35 -8.12 7.74
C ASN A 25 1.75 -6.72 7.79
N VAL A 26 0.93 -6.36 6.78
CA VAL A 26 0.27 -5.05 6.76
C VAL A 26 -0.68 -4.88 7.94
N SER A 27 -1.45 -5.90 8.31
CA SER A 27 -2.32 -5.85 9.49
C SER A 27 -1.53 -5.64 10.79
N SER A 28 -0.30 -6.17 10.88
CA SER A 28 0.61 -5.95 12.02
C SER A 28 1.19 -4.53 12.02
N TRP A 29 1.55 -4.00 10.86
CA TRP A 29 2.07 -2.64 10.72
C TRP A 29 1.03 -1.57 11.01
N LEU A 30 -0.23 -1.77 10.59
CA LEU A 30 -1.32 -0.84 10.89
C LEU A 30 -1.59 -0.69 12.40
N LYS A 31 -1.20 -1.66 13.23
CA LYS A 31 -1.34 -1.57 14.70
C LYS A 31 -0.22 -0.78 15.37
N LYS A 32 0.80 -0.36 14.62
CA LYS A 32 2.05 0.21 15.13
C LYS A 32 2.15 1.67 14.72
N PRO A 33 2.15 2.64 15.67
CA PRO A 33 2.19 4.06 15.37
C PRO A 33 3.37 4.51 14.49
N GLN A 34 4.49 3.78 14.53
CA GLN A 34 5.64 4.08 13.67
C GLN A 34 5.42 3.76 12.17
N TYR A 35 4.38 2.98 11.84
CA TYR A 35 4.03 2.59 10.48
C TYR A 35 2.64 3.07 10.06
N SER A 36 1.76 3.38 11.02
CA SER A 36 0.43 3.92 10.76
C SER A 36 -0.08 4.71 11.96
N LYS A 37 -0.33 6.00 11.78
CA LYS A 37 -0.89 6.89 12.80
C LYS A 37 -2.40 6.71 12.97
N ASP A 38 -3.11 6.34 11.91
CA ASP A 38 -4.58 6.25 11.87
C ASP A 38 -5.09 4.79 11.94
N GLY A 39 -4.18 3.82 11.93
CA GLY A 39 -4.49 2.39 11.91
C GLY A 39 -5.10 1.88 10.60
N LYS A 40 -5.12 2.69 9.54
CA LYS A 40 -5.79 2.40 8.25
C LYS A 40 -4.85 2.61 7.05
N THR A 41 -3.97 3.59 7.15
CA THR A 41 -3.05 4.03 6.12
C THR A 41 -1.62 3.76 6.58
N LEU A 42 -0.79 3.17 5.71
CA LEU A 42 0.63 3.03 6.00
C LEU A 42 1.35 4.37 5.74
N ASP A 43 1.92 4.95 6.78
CA ASP A 43 2.81 6.11 6.70
C ASP A 43 4.24 5.70 6.33
N ASN A 44 4.64 4.48 6.72
CA ASN A 44 5.96 3.92 6.44
C ASN A 44 5.88 2.41 6.21
N ILE A 45 6.63 1.91 5.23
CA ILE A 45 6.66 0.50 4.82
C ILE A 45 8.03 -0.09 5.21
N PRO A 46 8.10 -1.06 6.15
CA PRO A 46 9.37 -1.59 6.64
C PRO A 46 10.16 -2.39 5.59
N PHE A 47 9.44 -3.04 4.68
CA PHE A 47 10.07 -3.86 3.65
C PHE A 47 10.44 -3.01 2.46
N GLN A 48 11.75 -2.95 2.18
CA GLN A 48 12.29 -2.15 1.09
C GLN A 48 11.69 -2.56 -0.26
N GLU A 49 11.58 -3.87 -0.52
CA GLU A 49 10.95 -4.39 -1.74
C GLU A 49 9.52 -3.87 -1.92
N THR A 50 8.72 -3.89 -0.85
CA THR A 50 7.33 -3.40 -0.88
C THR A 50 7.26 -1.89 -1.06
N SER A 51 8.15 -1.14 -0.40
CA SER A 51 8.26 0.31 -0.59
C SER A 51 8.57 0.65 -2.05
N ASP A 52 9.51 -0.07 -2.66
CA ASP A 52 9.91 0.14 -4.05
C ASP A 52 8.85 -0.31 -5.06
N TYR A 53 8.13 -1.39 -4.75
CA TYR A 53 6.95 -1.80 -5.50
C TYR A 53 5.88 -0.70 -5.55
N ILE A 54 5.53 -0.11 -4.40
CA ILE A 54 4.55 0.99 -4.33
C ILE A 54 5.05 2.23 -5.06
N LYS A 55 6.33 2.61 -4.88
CA LYS A 55 6.94 3.73 -5.63
C LYS A 55 6.85 3.51 -7.15
N LYS A 56 7.11 2.30 -7.63
CA LYS A 56 7.02 1.95 -9.06
C LYS A 56 5.58 2.09 -9.57
N ILE A 57 4.59 1.61 -8.81
CA ILE A 57 3.18 1.79 -9.15
C ILE A 57 2.84 3.28 -9.20
N ASN A 58 3.17 4.04 -8.16
CA ASN A 58 2.85 5.47 -8.09
C ASN A 58 3.52 6.27 -9.22
N LYS A 59 4.75 5.92 -9.61
CA LYS A 59 5.43 6.51 -10.78
C LYS A 59 4.67 6.22 -12.08
N ASN A 60 4.24 4.97 -12.28
CA ASN A 60 3.48 4.58 -13.46
C ASN A 60 2.06 5.18 -13.47
N TYR A 61 1.40 5.26 -12.31
CA TYR A 61 0.06 5.82 -12.17
C TYR A 61 0.03 7.32 -12.44
N LYS A 62 1.08 8.06 -12.05
CA LYS A 62 1.27 9.47 -12.44
C LYS A 62 1.36 9.62 -13.97
N ILE A 63 2.01 8.68 -14.67
CA ILE A 63 2.08 8.68 -16.14
C ILE A 63 0.69 8.42 -16.75
N TYR A 64 -0.12 7.51 -16.18
CA TYR A 64 -1.49 7.27 -16.66
C TYR A 64 -2.44 8.46 -16.41
N LYS A 65 -2.35 9.14 -15.25
CA LYS A 65 -3.15 10.36 -14.99
C LYS A 65 -2.76 11.55 -15.88
N ILE A 66 -1.49 11.62 -16.33
CA ILE A 66 -1.01 12.67 -17.25
C ILE A 66 -1.40 12.38 -18.71
N ARG A 67 -1.55 11.10 -19.10
CA ARG A 67 -1.91 10.69 -20.48
C ARG A 67 -3.41 10.46 -20.71
N ALA A 68 -4.22 10.50 -19.67
CA ALA A 68 -5.68 10.42 -19.74
C ALA A 68 -6.37 11.80 -19.66
N ARG A 69 -5.63 12.88 -20.00
CA ARG A 69 -6.17 14.22 -20.24
C ARG A 69 -6.09 14.54 -21.72
#